data_AF-A0A819VMA0-F1
#
_entry.id   AF-A0A819VMA0-F1
#
_cell.length_a   1.000
_cell.length_b   1.000
_cell.length_c   1.000
_cell.angle_alpha   90.00
_cell.angle_beta   90.00
_cell.angle_gamma   90.00
#
_symmetry.space_group_name_H-M   'P 1'
#
loop_
_entity.id
_entity.type
_entity.pdbx_description
1 polymer ?
#
loop_
_entity_poly.entity_id
_entity_poly.type
_entity_poly.pdbx_seq_one_letter_code
_entity_poly.pdbx_strand_id
1 'polypeptide(L)'
;MDTNEVLFGILHGNFRNTTMKFSVDLPKKRGCGGSRAIRFARIRKEKRQNYVRKVSQTAVQCFITDDKVNVDGIILASVAEFSSALHQADVFDPRIQAKILQQIIIFYGGEIGFNQAIELASETLGNIKYIQQKKIISQYFDEVLEDSDQYCFGLEDTLKELEMGNVKTLIIWENFDVTRYILRNNQTKEMKILYLQSNQEKEKSSFQDQETGIELEQVEQIRLVDWFVNNYKKIGKRKLPIDMSFFSSQWFFF
;
A
#
# COMPACT_ATOMS: atom_id res chain seq x y z
N MET A 1 -15.70 -14.31 -10.55
CA MET A 1 -16.90 -15.02 -10.09
C MET A 1 -17.82 -15.29 -11.27
N ASP A 2 -18.07 -16.55 -11.54
CA ASP A 2 -19.05 -17.00 -12.52
C ASP A 2 -20.24 -17.65 -11.79
N THR A 3 -21.32 -17.86 -12.52
CA THR A 3 -22.51 -18.61 -12.12
C THR A 3 -22.18 -20.01 -11.58
N ASN A 4 -21.13 -20.67 -12.07
CA ASN A 4 -20.81 -22.05 -11.67
C ASN A 4 -19.52 -22.18 -10.85
N GLU A 5 -18.67 -21.15 -10.81
CA GLU A 5 -17.38 -21.22 -10.13
C GLU A 5 -16.94 -19.88 -9.54
N VAL A 6 -16.24 -19.95 -8.40
CA VAL A 6 -15.53 -18.82 -7.81
C VAL A 6 -14.07 -19.17 -7.64
N LEU A 7 -13.24 -18.20 -7.97
CA LEU A 7 -11.81 -18.21 -7.73
C LEU A 7 -11.47 -17.02 -6.82
N PHE A 8 -10.72 -17.30 -5.76
CA PHE A 8 -10.09 -16.32 -4.89
C PHE A 8 -8.59 -16.34 -5.17
N GLY A 9 -8.06 -15.18 -5.51
CA GLY A 9 -6.64 -15.02 -5.81
C GLY A 9 -6.11 -13.73 -5.21
N ILE A 10 -4.80 -13.73 -4.99
CA ILE A 10 -4.04 -12.58 -4.52
C ILE A 10 -3.04 -12.23 -5.61
N LEU A 11 -2.95 -10.94 -5.93
CA LEU A 11 -1.96 -10.39 -6.84
C LEU A 11 -0.94 -9.59 -6.02
N HIS A 12 0.34 -9.93 -6.15
CA HIS A 12 1.46 -9.19 -5.55
C HIS A 12 2.43 -8.78 -6.66
N GLY A 13 2.38 -7.51 -7.06
CA GLY A 13 3.14 -7.02 -8.21
C GLY A 13 2.83 -7.85 -9.45
N ASN A 14 3.84 -8.57 -9.95
CA ASN A 14 3.71 -9.44 -11.13
C ASN A 14 3.34 -10.89 -10.78
N PHE A 15 3.31 -11.26 -9.51
CA PHE A 15 3.03 -12.62 -9.08
C PHE A 15 1.55 -12.80 -8.76
N ARG A 16 0.93 -13.76 -9.45
CA ARG A 16 -0.46 -14.18 -9.19
C ARG A 16 -0.45 -15.47 -8.38
N ASN A 17 -1.24 -15.50 -7.30
CA ASN A 17 -1.44 -16.70 -6.49
C ASN A 17 -2.93 -16.99 -6.34
N THR A 18 -3.32 -18.25 -6.50
CA THR A 18 -4.72 -18.69 -6.32
C THR A 18 -4.86 -19.35 -4.96
N THR A 19 -5.61 -18.73 -4.06
CA THR A 19 -5.77 -19.19 -2.67
C THR A 19 -6.79 -20.32 -2.58
N MET A 20 -7.98 -20.10 -3.14
CA MET A 20 -9.07 -21.08 -3.11
C MET A 20 -9.90 -21.00 -4.38
N LYS A 21 -10.40 -22.16 -4.82
CA LYS A 21 -11.40 -22.26 -5.88
C LYS A 21 -12.42 -23.33 -5.55
N PHE A 22 -13.67 -23.09 -5.88
CA PHE A 22 -14.71 -24.11 -5.81
C PHE A 22 -15.79 -23.87 -6.85
N SER A 23 -16.42 -24.96 -7.29
CA SER A 23 -17.57 -24.92 -8.18
C SER A 23 -18.87 -25.15 -7.41
N VAL A 24 -19.96 -24.63 -7.95
CA VAL A 24 -21.32 -24.81 -7.47
C VAL A 24 -22.22 -25.06 -8.68
N ASP A 25 -23.06 -26.09 -8.59
CA ASP A 25 -24.06 -26.36 -9.61
C ASP A 25 -25.34 -25.57 -9.30
N LEU A 26 -25.56 -24.48 -10.05
CA LEU A 26 -26.75 -23.65 -9.91
C LEU A 26 -27.86 -24.09 -10.87
N PRO A 27 -29.11 -24.21 -10.37
CA PRO A 27 -30.24 -24.60 -11.22
C PRO A 27 -30.50 -23.56 -12.32
N LYS A 28 -30.40 -24.01 -13.59
CA LYS A 28 -30.65 -23.17 -14.77
C LYS A 28 -32.11 -22.71 -14.87
N LYS A 29 -32.31 -21.55 -15.50
CA LYS A 29 -33.66 -21.07 -15.87
C LYS A 29 -34.22 -22.02 -16.93
N ARG A 30 -35.41 -22.58 -16.69
CA ARG A 30 -36.16 -23.38 -17.68
C ARG A 30 -37.30 -22.52 -18.22
N GLY A 31 -37.54 -22.61 -19.54
CA GLY A 31 -38.55 -21.82 -20.25
C GLY A 31 -39.97 -22.40 -20.21
N CYS A 32 -40.17 -23.62 -19.74
CA CYS A 32 -41.51 -24.22 -19.67
C CYS A 32 -42.29 -23.64 -18.48
N GLY A 33 -43.31 -22.84 -18.76
CA GLY A 33 -44.30 -22.37 -17.79
C GLY A 33 -45.16 -23.50 -17.23
N GLY A 34 -45.84 -23.24 -16.12
CA GLY A 34 -46.74 -24.20 -15.46
C GLY A 34 -46.85 -23.96 -13.95
N SER A 35 -47.72 -24.69 -13.27
CA SER A 35 -48.02 -24.49 -11.83
C SER A 35 -46.82 -24.66 -10.91
N ARG A 36 -45.77 -25.38 -11.34
CA ARG A 36 -44.52 -25.55 -10.58
C ARG A 36 -43.46 -24.47 -10.88
N ALA A 37 -43.69 -23.58 -11.85
CA ALA A 37 -42.69 -22.58 -12.29
C ALA A 37 -42.28 -21.62 -11.16
N ILE A 38 -43.24 -21.18 -10.34
CA ILE A 38 -43.00 -20.31 -9.18
C ILE A 38 -42.10 -21.01 -8.15
N ARG A 39 -42.38 -22.29 -7.86
CA ARG A 39 -41.56 -23.10 -6.94
C ARG A 39 -40.13 -23.21 -7.43
N PHE A 40 -39.92 -23.52 -8.71
CA PHE A 40 -38.57 -23.58 -9.28
C PHE A 40 -37.87 -22.23 -9.29
N ALA A 41 -38.60 -21.13 -9.53
CA ALA A 41 -38.03 -19.78 -9.41
C ALA A 41 -37.57 -19.47 -7.98
N ARG A 42 -38.35 -19.85 -6.97
CA ARG A 42 -37.97 -19.70 -5.56
C ARG A 42 -36.72 -20.52 -5.21
N ILE A 43 -36.67 -21.80 -5.60
CA ILE A 43 -35.49 -22.66 -5.39
C ILE A 43 -34.24 -22.06 -6.07
N ARG A 44 -34.38 -21.49 -7.27
CA ARG A 44 -33.26 -20.81 -7.96
C ARG A 44 -32.76 -19.58 -7.21
N LYS A 45 -33.66 -18.77 -6.64
CA LYS A 45 -33.28 -17.58 -5.86
C LYS A 45 -32.59 -17.99 -4.56
N GLU A 46 -33.14 -18.98 -3.86
CA GLU A 46 -32.60 -19.51 -2.62
C GLU A 46 -31.20 -20.12 -2.81
N LYS A 47 -31.00 -20.93 -3.85
CA LYS A 47 -29.67 -21.48 -4.19
C LYS A 47 -28.66 -20.39 -4.53
N ARG A 48 -29.07 -19.32 -5.24
CA ARG A 48 -28.20 -18.16 -5.51
C ARG A 48 -27.83 -17.40 -4.25
N GLN A 49 -28.77 -17.18 -3.33
CA GLN A 49 -28.46 -16.55 -2.04
C GLN A 49 -27.52 -17.40 -1.20
N ASN A 50 -27.69 -18.72 -1.19
CA ASN A 50 -26.77 -19.63 -0.50
C ASN A 50 -25.37 -19.63 -1.13
N TYR A 51 -25.29 -19.50 -2.46
CA TYR A 51 -24.01 -19.34 -3.15
C TYR A 51 -23.30 -18.04 -2.75
N VAL A 52 -24.00 -16.90 -2.78
CA VAL A 52 -23.49 -15.61 -2.30
C VAL A 52 -22.99 -15.73 -0.86
N ARG A 53 -23.78 -16.32 0.04
CA ARG A 53 -23.39 -16.55 1.44
C ARG A 53 -22.12 -17.39 1.56
N LYS A 54 -22.01 -18.49 0.79
CA LYS A 54 -20.81 -19.35 0.81
C LYS A 54 -19.58 -18.59 0.32
N VAL A 55 -19.73 -17.78 -0.73
CA VAL A 55 -18.66 -16.91 -1.27
C VAL A 55 -18.23 -15.89 -0.22
N SER A 56 -19.17 -15.19 0.42
CA SER A 56 -18.87 -14.24 1.50
C SER A 56 -18.10 -14.89 2.65
N GLN A 57 -18.53 -16.07 3.11
CA GLN A 57 -17.86 -16.80 4.19
C GLN A 57 -16.45 -17.25 3.79
N THR A 58 -16.27 -17.73 2.56
CA THR A 58 -14.94 -18.13 2.06
C THR A 58 -14.02 -16.93 1.89
N ALA A 59 -14.57 -15.76 1.51
CA ALA A 59 -13.80 -14.52 1.41
C ALA A 59 -13.23 -14.10 2.77
N VAL A 60 -14.02 -14.21 3.86
CA VAL A 60 -13.55 -13.98 5.23
C VAL A 60 -12.38 -14.91 5.57
N GLN A 61 -12.50 -16.20 5.27
CA GLN A 61 -11.43 -17.17 5.52
C GLN A 61 -10.15 -16.89 4.73
N CYS A 62 -10.25 -16.33 3.52
CA CYS A 62 -9.10 -16.06 2.66
C CYS A 62 -8.42 -14.72 2.93
N PHE A 63 -9.20 -13.69 3.27
CA PHE A 63 -8.72 -12.30 3.29
C PHE A 63 -8.68 -11.66 4.67
N ILE A 64 -9.22 -12.31 5.71
CA ILE A 64 -9.16 -11.83 7.09
C ILE A 64 -8.23 -12.72 7.92
N THR A 65 -7.28 -12.12 8.61
CA THR A 65 -6.48 -12.77 9.66
C THR A 65 -6.34 -11.79 10.83
N ASP A 66 -6.47 -12.29 12.06
CA ASP A 66 -6.44 -11.48 13.28
C ASP A 66 -7.38 -10.26 13.24
N ASP A 67 -8.63 -10.48 12.80
CA ASP A 67 -9.66 -9.46 12.64
C ASP A 67 -9.34 -8.31 11.67
N LYS A 68 -8.23 -8.40 10.92
CA LYS A 68 -7.81 -7.40 9.94
C LYS A 68 -7.79 -7.98 8.54
N VAL A 69 -8.07 -7.12 7.56
CA VAL A 69 -7.98 -7.50 6.14
C VAL A 69 -6.49 -7.54 5.75
N ASN A 70 -6.04 -8.66 5.20
CA ASN A 70 -4.63 -8.90 4.86
C ASN A 70 -4.18 -8.22 3.56
N VAL A 71 -5.13 -7.65 2.80
CA VAL A 71 -4.89 -7.08 1.48
C VAL A 71 -5.20 -5.58 1.49
N ASP A 72 -4.46 -4.82 0.68
CA ASP A 72 -4.61 -3.37 0.60
C ASP A 72 -5.95 -2.95 -0.01
N GLY A 73 -6.44 -3.75 -0.97
CA GLY A 73 -7.74 -3.59 -1.61
C GLY A 73 -8.19 -4.83 -2.36
N ILE A 74 -9.47 -4.85 -2.72
CA ILE A 74 -10.16 -6.00 -3.30
C ILE A 74 -10.88 -5.57 -4.58
N ILE A 75 -10.78 -6.42 -5.60
CA ILE A 75 -11.48 -6.23 -6.87
C ILE A 75 -12.51 -7.33 -7.02
N LEU A 76 -13.76 -6.96 -7.30
CA LEU A 76 -14.82 -7.90 -7.59
C LEU A 76 -14.96 -8.07 -9.10
N ALA A 77 -14.42 -9.17 -9.62
CA ALA A 77 -14.58 -9.52 -11.03
C ALA A 77 -15.71 -10.55 -11.20
N SER A 78 -16.71 -10.27 -12.04
CA SER A 78 -17.77 -11.24 -12.33
C SER A 78 -18.22 -11.26 -13.78
N VAL A 79 -18.74 -12.42 -14.19
CA VAL A 79 -19.52 -12.51 -15.41
C VAL A 79 -20.91 -11.94 -15.13
N ALA A 80 -21.34 -10.98 -15.96
CA ALA A 80 -22.56 -10.20 -15.76
C ALA A 80 -22.62 -9.50 -14.38
N GLU A 81 -23.82 -9.09 -13.96
CA GLU A 81 -24.08 -8.30 -12.74
C GLU A 81 -24.07 -9.14 -11.45
N PHE A 82 -23.29 -10.22 -11.38
CA PHE A 82 -23.24 -11.02 -10.15
C PHE A 82 -22.48 -10.30 -9.02
N SER A 83 -21.49 -9.48 -9.36
CA SER A 83 -20.71 -8.66 -8.41
C SER A 83 -21.56 -7.66 -7.64
N SER A 84 -22.56 -7.04 -8.28
CA SER A 84 -23.45 -6.08 -7.62
C SER A 84 -24.31 -6.76 -6.56
N ALA A 85 -24.81 -7.97 -6.84
CA ALA A 85 -25.56 -8.77 -5.89
C ALA A 85 -24.73 -9.21 -4.68
N LEU A 86 -23.42 -9.44 -4.85
CA LEU A 86 -22.50 -9.74 -3.75
C LEU A 86 -22.21 -8.47 -2.92
N HIS A 87 -21.97 -7.34 -3.59
CA HIS A 87 -21.65 -6.07 -2.93
C HIS A 87 -22.83 -5.51 -2.11
N GLN A 88 -24.06 -5.70 -2.58
CA GLN A 88 -25.28 -5.26 -1.89
C GLN A 88 -25.80 -6.27 -0.87
N ALA A 89 -25.18 -7.45 -0.74
CA ALA A 89 -25.67 -8.46 0.18
C ALA A 89 -25.32 -8.11 1.62
N ASP A 90 -26.32 -8.07 2.51
CA ASP A 90 -26.14 -7.87 3.96
C ASP A 90 -25.22 -8.92 4.62
N VAL A 91 -25.01 -10.05 3.94
CA VAL A 91 -24.19 -11.18 4.42
C VAL A 91 -22.71 -10.99 4.07
N PHE A 92 -22.35 -9.95 3.31
CA PHE A 92 -20.97 -9.65 2.99
C PHE A 92 -20.30 -8.89 4.14
N ASP A 93 -19.07 -9.25 4.48
CA ASP A 93 -18.39 -8.66 5.63
C ASP A 93 -18.08 -7.17 5.38
N PRO A 94 -18.49 -6.26 6.27
CA PRO A 94 -18.33 -4.82 6.05
C PRO A 94 -16.85 -4.40 5.97
N ARG A 95 -15.93 -5.13 6.62
CA ARG A 95 -14.49 -4.83 6.57
C ARG A 95 -13.93 -5.08 5.17
N ILE A 96 -14.37 -6.18 4.55
CA ILE A 96 -14.02 -6.53 3.16
C ILE A 96 -14.70 -5.54 2.20
N GLN A 97 -15.96 -5.18 2.48
CA GLN A 97 -16.71 -4.24 1.65
C GLN A 97 -16.05 -2.86 1.58
N ALA A 98 -15.55 -2.34 2.70
CA ALA A 98 -14.82 -1.07 2.77
C ALA A 98 -13.50 -1.07 1.97
N LYS A 99 -12.98 -2.25 1.64
CA LYS A 99 -11.74 -2.44 0.87
C LYS A 99 -11.99 -2.74 -0.61
N ILE A 100 -13.24 -2.74 -1.08
CA ILE A 100 -13.54 -2.91 -2.50
C ILE A 100 -13.12 -1.65 -3.26
N LEU A 101 -12.25 -1.82 -4.25
CA LEU A 101 -11.73 -0.76 -5.10
C LEU A 101 -12.58 -0.57 -6.35
N GLN A 102 -12.88 -1.68 -7.03
CA GLN A 102 -13.54 -1.67 -8.32
C GLN A 102 -14.35 -2.95 -8.52
N GLN A 103 -15.45 -2.82 -9.25
CA GLN A 103 -16.21 -3.95 -9.78
C GLN A 103 -15.94 -4.05 -11.29
N ILE A 104 -15.49 -5.21 -11.75
CA ILE A 104 -15.10 -5.44 -13.15
C ILE A 104 -16.00 -6.53 -13.72
N ILE A 105 -16.50 -6.29 -14.93
CA ILE A 105 -17.23 -7.29 -15.70
C ILE A 105 -16.23 -8.02 -16.59
N ILE A 106 -16.20 -9.35 -16.48
CA ILE A 106 -15.32 -10.24 -17.25
C ILE A 106 -16.15 -11.17 -18.14
N PHE A 107 -15.56 -11.69 -19.22
CA PHE A 107 -16.27 -12.55 -20.17
C PHE A 107 -16.27 -14.02 -19.75
N TYR A 108 -15.16 -14.47 -19.14
CA TYR A 108 -14.95 -15.88 -18.77
C TYR A 108 -14.71 -16.02 -17.26
N GLY A 109 -15.08 -17.18 -16.71
CA GLY A 109 -14.80 -17.56 -15.33
C GLY A 109 -13.37 -18.06 -15.13
N GLY A 110 -13.09 -18.46 -13.88
CA GLY A 110 -11.90 -19.23 -13.54
C GLY A 110 -10.58 -18.49 -13.73
N GLU A 111 -9.53 -19.25 -14.06
CA GLU A 111 -8.16 -18.73 -14.18
C GLU A 111 -7.98 -17.82 -15.42
N ILE A 112 -8.75 -18.07 -16.49
CA ILE A 112 -8.74 -17.23 -17.70
C ILE A 112 -9.34 -15.86 -17.37
N GLY A 113 -10.52 -15.87 -16.71
CA GLY A 113 -11.15 -14.65 -16.22
C GLY A 113 -10.31 -13.87 -15.21
N PHE A 114 -9.51 -14.58 -14.41
CA PHE A 114 -8.60 -13.95 -13.46
C PHE A 114 -7.51 -13.12 -14.16
N ASN A 115 -6.93 -13.60 -15.25
CA ASN A 115 -5.97 -12.82 -16.05
C ASN A 115 -6.62 -11.59 -16.67
N GLN A 116 -7.81 -11.76 -17.24
CA GLN A 116 -8.55 -10.65 -17.81
C GLN A 116 -8.85 -9.57 -16.76
N ALA A 117 -9.24 -9.99 -15.55
CA ALA A 117 -9.49 -9.06 -14.46
C ALA A 117 -8.23 -8.27 -14.06
N ILE A 118 -7.05 -8.91 -14.08
CA ILE A 118 -5.77 -8.25 -13.79
C ILE A 118 -5.45 -7.17 -14.83
N GLU A 119 -5.63 -7.48 -16.12
CA GLU A 119 -5.41 -6.52 -17.21
C GLU A 119 -6.33 -5.30 -17.09
N LEU A 120 -7.64 -5.52 -16.87
CA LEU A 120 -8.62 -4.45 -16.71
C LEU A 120 -8.43 -3.65 -15.42
N ALA A 121 -7.92 -4.28 -14.36
CA ALA A 121 -7.67 -3.62 -13.09
C ALA A 121 -6.34 -2.84 -13.03
N SER A 122 -5.46 -3.02 -14.02
CA SER A 122 -4.09 -2.48 -14.00
C SER A 122 -4.03 -0.97 -13.76
N GLU A 123 -4.91 -0.21 -14.41
CA GLU A 123 -5.02 1.25 -14.24
C GLU A 123 -5.40 1.62 -12.80
N THR A 124 -6.45 0.99 -12.26
CA THR A 124 -6.91 1.25 -10.89
C THR A 124 -5.85 0.85 -9.87
N LEU A 125 -5.18 -0.29 -10.07
CA LEU A 125 -4.10 -0.77 -9.20
C LEU A 125 -2.89 0.19 -9.20
N GLY A 126 -2.51 0.74 -10.35
CA GLY A 126 -1.45 1.75 -10.46
C GLY A 126 -1.78 3.03 -9.67
N ASN A 127 -3.04 3.45 -9.71
CA ASN A 127 -3.50 4.67 -9.04
C ASN A 127 -3.53 4.55 -7.49
N ILE A 128 -3.60 3.35 -6.92
CA ILE A 128 -3.67 3.16 -5.45
C ILE A 128 -2.45 3.76 -4.76
N LYS A 129 -1.24 3.46 -5.27
CA LYS A 129 0.01 3.95 -4.68
C LYS A 129 0.00 5.48 -4.63
N TYR A 130 -0.45 6.11 -5.71
CA TYR A 130 -0.57 7.57 -5.81
C TYR A 130 -1.64 8.14 -4.87
N ILE A 131 -2.80 7.49 -4.74
CA ILE A 131 -3.87 7.93 -3.83
C ILE A 131 -3.43 7.85 -2.37
N GLN A 132 -2.75 6.76 -1.98
CA GLN A 132 -2.20 6.60 -0.63
C GLN A 132 -1.15 7.66 -0.34
N GLN A 133 -0.23 7.87 -1.28
CA GLN A 133 0.78 8.92 -1.24
C GLN A 133 0.17 10.32 -1.05
N LYS A 134 -0.85 10.67 -1.85
CA LYS A 134 -1.56 11.95 -1.74
C LYS A 134 -2.26 12.10 -0.40
N LYS A 135 -2.83 11.01 0.15
CA LYS A 135 -3.51 11.04 1.45
C LYS A 135 -2.54 11.38 2.59
N ILE A 136 -1.34 10.79 2.59
CA ILE A 136 -0.32 11.07 3.61
C ILE A 136 0.15 12.53 3.55
N ILE A 137 0.38 13.04 2.35
CA ILE A 137 0.73 14.46 2.15
C ILE A 137 -0.41 15.38 2.62
N SER A 138 -1.66 15.04 2.28
CA SER A 138 -2.82 15.83 2.70
C SER A 138 -2.88 15.93 4.22
N GLN A 139 -2.68 14.81 4.93
CA GLN A 139 -2.66 14.80 6.40
C GLN A 139 -1.57 15.70 6.97
N TYR A 140 -0.37 15.69 6.38
CA TYR A 140 0.71 16.59 6.78
C TYR A 140 0.34 18.06 6.56
N PHE A 141 -0.25 18.41 5.42
CA PHE A 141 -0.68 19.80 5.17
C PHE A 141 -1.84 20.21 6.06
N ASP A 142 -2.75 19.30 6.40
CA ASP A 142 -3.83 19.57 7.35
C ASP A 142 -3.24 19.94 8.73
N GLU A 143 -2.20 19.23 9.19
CA GLU A 143 -1.48 19.54 10.45
C GLU A 143 -0.77 20.90 10.41
N VAL A 144 -0.21 21.29 9.25
CA VAL A 144 0.41 22.61 9.03
C VAL A 144 -0.64 23.71 9.00
N LEU A 145 -1.80 23.49 8.36
CA LEU A 145 -2.87 24.48 8.24
C LEU A 145 -3.60 24.70 9.56
N GLU A 146 -3.73 23.67 10.39
CA GLU A 146 -4.29 23.78 11.74
C GLU A 146 -3.33 24.43 12.75
N ASP A 147 -2.09 24.77 12.35
CA ASP A 147 -1.01 25.24 13.22
C ASP A 147 -0.80 24.32 14.44
N SER A 148 -0.93 23.01 14.21
CA SER A 148 -0.60 22.03 15.24
C SER A 148 0.92 21.97 15.43
N ASP A 149 1.43 21.95 16.67
CA ASP A 149 2.87 21.77 16.94
C ASP A 149 3.37 20.33 16.63
N GLN A 150 2.69 19.59 15.76
CA GLN A 150 2.92 18.17 15.47
C GLN A 150 3.56 17.91 14.10
N TYR A 151 4.14 18.94 13.47
CA TYR A 151 4.90 18.80 12.23
C TYR A 151 6.34 19.30 12.39
N CYS A 152 7.25 18.79 11.55
CA CYS A 152 8.61 19.30 11.43
C CYS A 152 9.02 19.30 9.95
N PHE A 153 9.78 20.31 9.55
CA PHE A 153 10.32 20.41 8.19
C PHE A 153 11.79 20.85 8.25
N GLY A 154 12.54 20.55 7.19
CA GLY A 154 13.97 20.83 7.14
C GLY A 154 14.83 19.72 7.73
N LEU A 155 16.07 19.60 7.24
CA LEU A 155 16.94 18.48 7.56
C LEU A 155 17.41 18.48 9.03
N GLU A 156 17.78 19.63 9.57
CA GLU A 156 18.32 19.71 10.93
C GLU A 156 17.26 19.40 11.99
N ASP A 157 16.07 19.98 11.85
CA ASP A 157 15.00 19.83 12.83
C ASP A 157 14.36 18.44 12.75
N THR A 158 14.19 17.90 11.54
CA THR A 158 13.74 16.51 11.38
C THR A 158 14.73 15.53 11.99
N LEU A 159 16.05 15.71 11.83
CA LEU A 159 17.06 14.84 12.45
C LEU A 159 17.04 14.93 13.99
N LYS A 160 16.90 16.13 14.56
CA LYS A 160 16.78 16.30 16.02
C LYS A 160 15.55 15.59 16.58
N GLU A 161 14.37 15.80 15.98
CA GLU A 161 13.13 15.14 16.42
C GLU A 161 13.19 13.62 16.26
N LEU A 162 13.89 13.17 15.22
CA LEU A 162 14.11 11.76 14.95
C LEU A 162 15.05 11.10 15.99
N GLU A 163 16.09 11.81 16.43
CA GLU A 163 16.97 11.38 17.53
C GLU A 163 16.25 11.35 18.88
N MET A 164 15.35 12.32 19.11
CA MET A 164 14.48 12.35 20.28
C MET A 164 13.40 11.25 20.24
N GLY A 165 13.03 10.78 19.06
CA GLY A 165 12.06 9.70 18.84
C GLY A 165 10.61 10.17 18.88
N ASN A 166 10.37 11.44 18.53
CA ASN A 166 9.03 12.06 18.49
C ASN A 166 8.33 11.90 17.12
N VAL A 167 9.04 11.40 16.11
CA VAL A 167 8.52 11.24 14.75
C VAL A 167 7.69 9.98 14.61
N LYS A 168 6.42 10.14 14.21
CA LYS A 168 5.51 9.03 13.89
C LYS A 168 5.64 8.58 12.43
N THR A 169 5.56 9.55 11.50
CA THR A 169 5.59 9.32 10.05
C THR A 169 6.70 10.17 9.46
N LEU A 170 7.61 9.56 8.69
CA LEU A 170 8.70 10.27 8.02
C LEU A 170 8.45 10.31 6.52
N ILE A 171 8.22 11.51 5.99
CA ILE A 171 7.98 11.74 4.56
C ILE A 171 9.32 12.11 3.90
N ILE A 172 9.77 11.31 2.93
CA ILE A 172 11.05 11.53 2.25
C ILE A 172 10.80 11.61 0.75
N TRP A 173 11.40 12.62 0.12
CA TRP A 173 11.42 12.72 -1.33
C TRP A 173 12.51 11.80 -1.91
N GLU A 174 12.18 11.01 -2.93
CA GLU A 174 13.08 9.98 -3.47
C GLU A 174 14.32 10.59 -4.13
N ASN A 175 14.16 11.75 -4.78
CA ASN A 175 15.25 12.48 -5.43
C ASN A 175 15.89 13.52 -4.49
N PHE A 176 15.81 13.30 -3.16
CA PHE A 176 16.42 14.20 -2.20
C PHE A 176 17.95 14.09 -2.25
N ASP A 177 18.57 15.16 -2.75
CA ASP A 177 20.00 15.21 -3.09
C ASP A 177 20.87 15.62 -1.89
N VAL A 178 20.82 14.81 -0.84
CA VAL A 178 21.69 14.94 0.33
C VAL A 178 22.39 13.63 0.59
N THR A 179 23.70 13.72 0.74
CA THR A 179 24.57 12.59 1.06
C THR A 179 25.02 12.71 2.52
N ARG A 180 24.98 11.59 3.24
CA ARG A 180 25.53 11.46 4.58
C ARG A 180 26.98 11.02 4.48
N TYR A 181 27.87 11.80 5.05
CA TYR A 181 29.30 11.52 5.18
C TYR A 181 29.63 11.19 6.63
N ILE A 182 30.37 10.11 6.83
CA ILE A 182 31.01 9.82 8.12
C ILE A 182 32.49 10.09 7.95
N LEU A 183 32.93 11.15 8.61
CA LEU A 183 34.30 11.62 8.60
C LEU A 183 35.00 11.22 9.89
N ARG A 184 36.24 10.77 9.79
CA ARG A 184 37.08 10.40 10.92
C ARG A 184 38.29 11.30 10.99
N ASN A 185 38.53 11.87 12.16
CA ASN A 185 39.76 12.60 12.41
C ASN A 185 40.89 11.61 12.72
N ASN A 186 41.98 11.66 11.96
CA ASN A 186 43.10 10.72 12.10
C ASN A 186 43.85 10.88 13.45
N GLN A 187 43.81 12.08 14.04
CA GLN A 187 44.53 12.37 15.29
C GLN A 187 43.69 12.05 16.53
N THR A 188 42.42 12.47 16.57
CA THR A 188 41.55 12.27 17.74
C THR A 188 40.73 10.98 17.68
N LYS A 189 40.68 10.32 16.51
CA LYS A 189 39.79 9.18 16.20
C LYS A 189 38.30 9.48 16.36
N GLU A 190 37.92 10.75 16.54
CA GLU A 190 36.53 11.17 16.66
C GLU A 190 35.83 11.06 15.30
N MET A 191 34.56 10.70 15.35
CA MET A 191 33.71 10.49 14.19
C MET A 191 32.72 11.66 14.10
N LYS A 192 32.76 12.37 12.98
CA LYS A 192 31.87 13.51 12.69
C LYS A 192 30.95 13.12 11.54
N ILE A 193 29.65 13.33 11.72
CA ILE A 193 28.65 13.07 10.68
C ILE A 193 28.31 14.40 10.03
N LEU A 194 28.43 14.47 8.71
CA LEU A 194 28.00 15.62 7.92
C LEU A 194 26.93 15.21 6.92
N TYR A 195 25.99 16.13 6.70
CA TYR A 195 24.96 16.01 5.68
C TYR A 195 25.20 17.11 4.66
N LEU A 196 25.59 16.74 3.44
CA LEU A 196 25.98 17.70 2.40
C LEU A 196 25.08 17.52 1.18
N GLN A 197 24.69 18.64 0.58
CA GLN A 197 24.05 18.68 -0.74
C GLN A 197 25.11 18.62 -1.85
N SER A 198 24.77 18.14 -3.04
CA SER A 198 25.68 18.09 -4.20
C SER A 198 26.40 19.40 -4.54
N ASN A 199 25.81 20.55 -4.19
CA ASN A 199 26.45 21.86 -4.37
C ASN A 199 27.57 22.10 -3.35
N GLN A 200 27.39 21.65 -2.11
CA GLN A 200 28.34 21.79 -0.99
C GLN A 200 29.42 20.71 -1.02
N GLU A 201 29.19 19.58 -1.70
CA GLU A 201 30.20 18.53 -1.92
C GLU A 201 31.39 19.04 -2.74
N LYS A 202 31.18 20.03 -3.61
CA LYS A 202 32.25 20.62 -4.44
C LYS A 202 33.18 21.53 -3.63
N GLU A 203 32.75 21.98 -2.45
CA GLU A 203 33.53 22.85 -1.59
C GLU A 203 34.47 22.01 -0.71
N LYS A 204 35.77 22.03 -1.04
CA LYS A 204 36.82 21.35 -0.27
C LYS A 204 36.91 21.80 1.20
N SER A 205 36.38 22.98 1.52
CA SER A 205 36.28 23.51 2.89
C SER A 205 35.39 22.67 3.81
N SER A 206 34.42 21.93 3.27
CA SER A 206 33.49 21.10 4.06
C SER A 206 34.15 19.85 4.65
N PHE A 207 35.31 19.44 4.14
CA PHE A 207 36.06 18.26 4.57
C PHE A 207 37.26 18.58 5.48
N GLN A 208 37.43 19.85 5.83
CA GLN A 208 38.46 20.32 6.75
C GLN A 208 37.82 20.69 8.08
N ASP A 209 38.40 20.26 9.20
CA ASP A 209 37.92 20.69 10.51
C ASP A 209 38.22 22.19 10.70
N GLN A 210 37.20 22.98 11.03
CA GLN A 210 37.30 24.43 11.17
C GLN A 210 38.28 24.87 12.28
N GLU A 211 38.57 23.99 13.25
CA GLU A 211 39.47 24.27 14.37
C GLU A 211 40.91 23.79 14.15
N THR A 212 41.13 22.74 13.34
CA THR A 212 42.46 22.12 13.21
C THR A 212 43.04 22.23 11.80
N GLY A 213 42.22 22.54 10.78
CA GLY A 213 42.64 22.60 9.38
C GLY A 213 43.08 21.23 8.81
N ILE A 214 42.85 20.15 9.56
CA ILE A 214 43.22 18.79 9.17
C ILE A 214 42.13 18.24 8.25
N GLU A 215 42.56 17.62 7.15
CA GLU A 215 41.67 16.89 6.24
C GLU A 215 41.13 15.65 6.96
N LEU A 216 39.81 15.55 7.05
CA LEU A 216 39.16 14.42 7.68
C LEU A 216 39.08 13.25 6.69
N GLU A 217 39.37 12.04 7.18
CA GLU A 217 39.28 10.83 6.35
C GLU A 217 37.82 10.42 6.18
N GLN A 218 37.41 10.22 4.93
CA GLN A 218 36.06 9.79 4.61
C GLN A 218 35.94 8.27 4.78
N VAL A 219 35.18 7.84 5.79
CA VAL A 219 35.00 6.42 6.11
C VAL A 219 33.82 5.84 5.33
N GLU A 220 32.69 6.55 5.33
CA GLU A 220 31.47 6.10 4.64
C GLU A 220 30.78 7.25 3.92
N GLN A 221 30.25 6.94 2.73
CA GLN A 221 29.41 7.80 1.91
C GLN A 221 28.15 7.05 1.54
N ILE A 222 27.01 7.52 2.01
CA ILE A 222 25.72 6.90 1.71
C ILE A 222 24.72 8.01 1.44
N ARG A 223 23.87 7.85 0.43
CA ARG A 223 22.75 8.76 0.21
C ARG A 223 21.83 8.75 1.43
N LEU A 224 21.38 9.91 1.85
CA LEU A 224 20.57 10.01 3.07
C LEU A 224 19.29 9.17 2.98
N VAL A 225 18.68 9.13 1.79
CA VAL A 225 17.52 8.30 1.46
C VAL A 225 17.80 6.81 1.73
N ASP A 226 18.91 6.27 1.20
CA ASP A 226 19.32 4.88 1.40
C ASP A 226 19.66 4.58 2.86
N TRP A 227 20.26 5.56 3.55
CA TRP A 227 20.54 5.45 4.97
C TRP A 227 19.27 5.30 5.81
N PHE A 228 18.22 6.09 5.51
CA PHE A 228 16.91 5.95 6.16
C PHE A 228 16.28 4.57 5.88
N VAL A 229 16.32 4.08 4.64
CA VAL A 229 15.83 2.74 4.27
C VAL A 229 16.49 1.64 5.10
N ASN A 230 17.80 1.76 5.35
CA ASN A 230 18.54 0.74 6.09
C ASN A 230 18.35 0.84 7.62
N ASN A 231 18.05 2.03 8.14
CA ASN A 231 18.09 2.30 9.58
C ASN A 231 16.73 2.62 10.21
N TYR A 232 15.63 2.77 9.45
CA TYR A 232 14.31 3.17 9.99
C TYR A 232 13.79 2.33 11.17
N LYS A 233 14.14 1.03 11.25
CA LYS A 233 13.76 0.17 12.39
C LYS A 233 14.57 0.41 13.66
N LYS A 234 15.75 1.02 13.54
CA LYS A 234 16.70 1.29 14.64
C LYS A 234 16.69 2.75 15.06
N ILE A 235 16.08 3.61 14.25
CA ILE A 235 15.98 5.03 14.47
C ILE A 235 14.81 5.28 15.46
N GLY A 236 15.11 5.97 16.56
CA GLY A 236 14.17 6.28 17.64
C GLY A 236 14.37 5.43 18.91
N LYS A 237 14.39 6.08 20.07
CA LYS A 237 14.42 5.40 21.39
C LYS A 237 13.14 4.57 21.66
N ARG A 238 12.03 4.93 21.00
CA ARG A 238 10.80 4.14 20.96
C ARG A 238 10.75 3.37 19.65
N LYS A 239 10.69 2.04 19.73
CA LYS A 239 10.51 1.09 18.61
C LYS A 239 9.09 1.19 18.02
N LEU A 240 8.64 2.38 17.64
CA LEU A 240 7.43 2.52 16.82
C LEU A 240 7.84 2.31 15.37
N PRO A 241 7.09 1.53 14.57
CA PRO A 241 7.38 1.40 13.15
C PRO A 241 7.22 2.78 12.50
N ILE A 242 8.32 3.34 11.99
CA ILE A 242 8.28 4.54 11.16
C ILE A 242 7.77 4.11 9.79
N ASP A 243 6.61 4.64 9.39
CA ASP A 243 6.12 4.49 8.04
C ASP A 243 6.91 5.45 7.13
N MET A 244 7.68 4.90 6.19
CA MET A 244 8.42 5.65 5.18
C MET A 244 7.67 5.63 3.86
N SER A 245 7.39 6.81 3.32
CA SER A 245 6.77 6.98 2.01
C SER A 245 7.73 7.72 1.07
N PHE A 246 8.16 7.04 0.01
CA PHE A 246 8.96 7.62 -1.07
C PHE A 246 8.05 8.26 -2.12
N PHE A 247 8.41 9.47 -2.54
CA PHE A 247 7.72 10.19 -3.61
C PHE A 247 8.70 10.45 -4.75
N SER A 248 8.35 10.01 -5.96
CA SER A 248 9.21 10.13 -7.15
C SER A 248 9.03 11.45 -7.89
N SER A 249 7.87 12.11 -7.77
CA SER A 249 7.57 13.36 -8.45
C SER A 249 8.01 14.57 -7.63
N GLN A 250 8.76 15.47 -8.27
CA GLN A 250 9.04 16.81 -7.75
C GLN A 250 7.72 17.58 -7.80
N TRP A 251 7.05 17.69 -6.66
CA TRP A 251 5.80 18.45 -6.58
C TRP A 251 6.14 19.94 -6.54
N PHE A 252 6.34 20.53 -7.72
CA PHE A 252 6.16 21.97 -7.88
C PHE A 252 4.67 22.27 -7.71
N PHE A 253 4.31 22.94 -6.61
CA PHE A 253 3.07 23.70 -6.53
C PHE A 253 3.43 25.15 -6.20
N PHE A 254 2.86 26.06 -6.98
CA PHE A 254 2.85 27.50 -6.74
C PHE A 254 2.23 27.85 -5.38
#